data_AF-E6X1M6-F1
#
_entry.id   AF-E6X1M6-F1
#
_cell.length_a   1.000
_cell.length_b   1.000
_cell.length_c   1.000
_cell.angle_alpha   90.00
_cell.angle_beta   90.00
_cell.angle_gamma   90.00
#
_symmetry.space_group_name_H-M   'P 1'
#
loop_
_entity.id
_entity.type
_entity.pdbx_description
1 polymer ?
#
loop_
_entity_poly.entity_id
_entity_poly.type
_entity_poly.pdbx_seq_one_letter_code
_entity_poly.pdbx_strand_id
1 'polypeptide(L)'
;MGTIKVSLPEPMTIDGKEVRELEFREPLGADIEGLIGTESLGKSVTKLASSLCTNIPLSEDEIRAMSAKNYLSVSEVMMGFLG
;
A
#
# COMPACT_ATOMS: atom_id res chain seq x y z
N MET A 1 -2.29 13.21 8.55
CA MET A 1 -2.02 11.82 8.11
C MET A 1 -2.28 10.93 9.32
N GLY A 2 -3.11 9.90 9.19
CA GLY A 2 -3.41 9.00 10.30
C GLY A 2 -2.19 8.15 10.66
N THR A 3 -2.06 7.82 11.94
CA THR A 3 -1.10 6.84 12.43
C THR A 3 -1.82 5.73 13.17
N ILE A 4 -1.30 4.51 13.05
CA ILE A 4 -1.84 3.30 13.67
C ILE A 4 -0.90 2.94 14.82
N LYS A 5 -1.46 2.95 16.03
CA LYS A 5 -0.73 2.54 17.24
C LYS A 5 -0.98 1.07 17.52
N VAL A 6 0.09 0.33 17.82
CA VAL A 6 0.05 -1.09 18.16
C VAL A 6 0.72 -1.28 19.51
N SER A 7 -0.06 -1.71 20.50
CA SER A 7 0.48 -2.18 21.78
C SER A 7 1.15 -3.53 21.59
N LEU A 8 2.37 -3.66 22.08
CA LEU A 8 3.12 -4.90 22.04
C LEU A 8 2.69 -5.79 23.22
N PRO A 9 2.44 -7.09 22.99
CA PRO A 9 2.06 -8.01 24.06
C PRO A 9 3.22 -8.25 25.05
N GLU A 10 4.47 -8.17 24.58
CA GLU A 10 5.67 -8.24 25.39
C GLU A 10 6.57 -7.03 25.10
N PRO A 11 7.18 -6.41 26.12
CA PRO A 11 8.06 -5.27 25.92
C PRO A 11 9.34 -5.68 25.18
N MET A 12 9.76 -4.84 24.23
CA MET A 12 11.03 -5.01 23.52
C MET A 12 12.04 -3.96 23.94
N THR A 13 13.32 -4.32 24.05
CA THR A 13 14.40 -3.36 24.37
C THR A 13 15.06 -2.89 23.08
N ILE A 14 14.93 -1.60 22.77
CA ILE A 14 15.61 -0.94 21.64
C ILE A 14 16.45 0.21 22.18
N ASP A 15 17.75 0.22 21.88
CA ASP A 15 18.69 1.25 22.35
C ASP A 15 18.64 1.49 23.88
N GLY A 16 18.46 0.42 24.66
CA GLY A 16 18.35 0.46 26.12
C GLY A 16 17.02 1.00 26.66
N LYS A 17 16.04 1.29 25.80
CA LYS A 17 14.70 1.73 26.18
C LYS A 17 13.69 0.60 26.02
N GLU A 18 12.80 0.49 26.99
CA GLU A 18 11.67 -0.44 26.92
C GLU A 18 10.56 0.14 26.02
N VAL A 19 10.25 -0.55 24.94
CA VAL A 19 9.22 -0.17 23.97
C VAL A 19 8.03 -1.12 24.14
N ARG A 20 6.85 -0.53 24.38
CA ARG A 20 5.57 -1.24 24.54
C ARG A 20 4.51 -0.83 23.52
N GLU A 21 4.76 0.23 22.77
CA GLU A 21 3.87 0.74 21.73
C GLU A 21 4.70 1.09 20.50
N LEU A 22 4.21 0.68 19.34
CA LEU A 22 4.74 1.08 18.04
C LEU A 22 3.71 1.96 17.35
N GLU A 23 4.18 2.98 16.64
CA GLU A 23 3.36 3.86 15.84
C GLU A 23 3.76 3.73 14.37
N PHE A 24 2.80 3.36 13.53
CA PHE A 24 2.99 3.18 12.10
C PHE A 24 2.24 4.28 11.34
N ARG A 25 2.82 4.78 10.26
CA ARG A 25 2.04 5.58 9.29
C ARG A 25 1.03 4.70 8.57
N GLU A 26 -0.05 5.31 8.10
CA GLU A 26 -0.91 4.62 7.14
C GLU A 26 -0.10 4.18 5.91
N PRO A 27 -0.25 2.92 5.47
CA PRO A 27 0.42 2.43 4.27
C PRO A 27 -0.20 3.06 3.03
N LEU A 28 0.66 3.31 2.05
CA LEU A 28 0.31 3.79 0.72
C LEU A 28 0.38 2.65 -0.30
N GLY A 29 -0.14 2.87 -1.50
CA GLY A 29 -0.03 1.94 -2.62
C GLY A 29 1.42 1.52 -2.88
N ALA A 30 2.37 2.45 -2.84
CA ALA A 30 3.79 2.19 -3.01
C ALA A 30 4.35 1.14 -2.02
N ASP A 31 3.84 1.12 -0.78
CA ASP A 31 4.33 0.21 0.26
C ASP A 31 3.85 -1.23 0.06
N ILE A 32 2.68 -1.36 -0.58
CA ILE A 32 2.01 -2.64 -0.77
C ILE A 32 2.00 -3.11 -2.23
N GLU A 33 2.46 -2.29 -3.17
CA GLU A 33 2.54 -2.63 -4.61
C GLU A 33 3.31 -3.93 -4.82
N GLY A 34 4.44 -4.08 -4.15
CA GLY A 34 5.26 -5.29 -4.23
C GLY A 34 4.64 -6.51 -3.53
N LEU A 35 3.64 -6.32 -2.66
CA LEU A 35 2.96 -7.41 -1.96
C LEU A 35 1.81 -8.01 -2.78
N ILE A 36 1.40 -7.36 -3.87
CA ILE A 36 0.36 -7.88 -4.79
C ILE A 36 0.97 -8.92 -5.71
N GLY A 37 0.98 -10.19 -5.25
CA GLY A 37 1.43 -11.36 -6.00
C GLY A 37 2.94 -11.41 -6.23
N THR A 38 3.45 -10.53 -7.09
CA THR A 38 4.88 -10.30 -7.33
C THR A 38 5.12 -8.81 -7.60
N GLU A 39 6.35 -8.32 -7.39
CA GLU A 39 6.71 -6.93 -7.71
C GLU A 39 6.42 -6.58 -9.19
N SER A 40 6.62 -7.54 -10.09
CA SER A 40 6.30 -7.37 -11.52
C SER A 40 4.80 -7.26 -11.79
N LEU A 41 3.97 -8.03 -11.07
CA LEU A 41 2.52 -7.98 -11.21
C LEU A 41 1.98 -6.67 -10.65
N GLY A 42 2.42 -6.25 -9.47
CA GLY A 42 2.06 -4.96 -8.87
C GLY A 42 2.32 -3.79 -9.81
N LYS A 43 3.52 -3.70 -10.39
CA LYS A 43 3.86 -2.66 -11.38
C LYS A 43 2.98 -2.71 -12.63
N SER A 44 2.63 -3.93 -13.09
CA SER A 44 1.74 -4.10 -14.24
C SER A 44 0.32 -3.62 -13.94
N VAL A 45 -0.19 -3.92 -12.74
CA VAL A 45 -1.48 -3.44 -12.23
C VAL A 45 -1.50 -1.91 -12.15
N THR A 46 -0.47 -1.29 -11.58
CA THR A 46 -0.35 0.17 -11.51
C THR A 46 -0.36 0.81 -12.90
N LYS A 47 0.41 0.26 -13.84
CA LYS A 47 0.47 0.75 -15.22
C LYS A 47 -0.87 0.60 -15.94
N LEU A 48 -1.54 -0.54 -15.76
CA LEU A 48 -2.87 -0.78 -16.33
C LEU A 48 -3.89 0.20 -15.76
N ALA A 49 -3.93 0.38 -14.45
CA ALA A 49 -4.83 1.34 -13.80
C ALA A 49 -4.61 2.77 -14.30
N SER A 50 -3.34 3.20 -14.45
CA SER A 50 -2.99 4.51 -15.01
C SER A 50 -3.48 4.67 -16.45
N SER A 51 -3.38 3.62 -17.26
CA SER A 51 -3.75 3.66 -18.68
C SER A 51 -5.26 3.53 -18.92
N LEU A 52 -5.97 2.83 -18.02
CA LEU A 52 -7.39 2.50 -18.18
C LEU A 52 -8.33 3.47 -17.45
N CYS A 53 -7.81 4.35 -16.59
CA CYS A 53 -8.64 5.39 -15.99
C CYS A 53 -9.02 6.46 -17.02
N THR A 54 -10.28 6.48 -17.44
CA THR A 54 -10.77 7.40 -18.48
C THR A 54 -11.45 8.65 -17.92
N ASN A 55 -11.93 8.59 -16.67
CA ASN A 55 -12.66 9.70 -16.06
C ASN A 55 -11.71 10.81 -15.58
N ILE A 56 -10.53 10.43 -15.08
CA ILE A 56 -9.48 11.36 -14.66
C ILE A 56 -8.11 10.83 -15.13
N PRO A 57 -7.22 11.68 -15.65
CA PRO A 57 -5.84 11.27 -15.90
C PRO A 57 -5.18 10.96 -14.56
N LEU A 58 -4.74 9.72 -14.37
CA LEU A 58 -3.95 9.30 -13.21
C LEU A 58 -2.60 8.79 -13.68
N SER A 59 -1.52 9.36 -13.15
CA SER A 59 -0.17 8.82 -13.28
C SER A 59 0.04 7.61 -12.37
N GLU A 60 1.05 6.79 -12.67
CA GLU A 60 1.45 5.69 -11.79
C GLU A 60 1.82 6.18 -10.37
N ASP A 61 2.45 7.35 -10.27
CA ASP A 61 2.85 7.94 -8.99
C ASP A 61 1.64 8.35 -8.15
N GLU A 62 0.60 8.90 -8.76
CA GLU A 62 -0.66 9.22 -8.08
C GLU A 62 -1.36 7.96 -7.57
N ILE A 63 -1.32 6.87 -8.34
CA ILE A 63 -1.86 5.56 -7.93
C ILE A 63 -1.05 4.99 -6.75
N ARG A 64 0.28 5.06 -6.81
CA ARG A 64 1.18 4.64 -5.72
C ARG A 64 1.01 5.50 -4.46
N ALA A 65 0.64 6.78 -4.61
CA ALA A 65 0.40 7.69 -3.50
C ALA A 65 -0.97 7.53 -2.83
N MET A 66 -1.88 6.75 -3.41
CA MET A 66 -3.18 6.46 -2.78
C MET A 66 -2.99 5.70 -1.47
N SER A 67 -3.94 5.83 -0.54
CA SER A 67 -4.00 4.94 0.63
C SER A 67 -3.99 3.48 0.18
N ALA A 68 -3.32 2.59 0.92
CA ALA A 68 -3.27 1.16 0.63
C ALA A 68 -4.66 0.55 0.37
N LYS A 69 -5.70 0.97 1.12
CA LYS A 69 -7.07 0.51 0.90
C LYS A 69 -7.59 0.80 -0.50
N ASN A 70 -7.44 2.04 -0.98
CA ASN A 70 -7.87 2.41 -2.33
C ASN A 70 -7.03 1.71 -3.40
N TYR A 71 -5.71 1.60 -3.17
CA TYR A 71 -4.83 0.88 -4.08
C TYR A 71 -5.23 -0.60 -4.23
N LEU A 72 -5.61 -1.28 -3.14
CA LEU A 72 -6.13 -2.65 -3.19
C LEU A 72 -7.41 -2.75 -4.01
N SER A 73 -8.38 -1.85 -3.81
CA SER A 73 -9.62 -1.85 -4.60
C SER A 73 -9.36 -1.64 -6.10
N VAL A 74 -8.44 -0.73 -6.45
CA VAL A 74 -7.99 -0.56 -7.85
C VAL A 74 -7.35 -1.85 -8.37
N SER A 75 -6.46 -2.45 -7.56
CA SER A 75 -5.73 -3.65 -7.92
C SER A 75 -6.64 -4.86 -8.13
N GLU A 76 -7.67 -5.03 -7.31
CA GLU A 76 -8.69 -6.08 -7.45
C GLU A 76 -9.41 -5.98 -8.79
N VAL A 77 -9.84 -4.77 -9.18
CA VAL A 77 -10.49 -4.53 -10.48
C VAL A 77 -9.52 -4.83 -11.63
N MET A 78 -8.27 -4.36 -11.54
CA MET A 78 -7.28 -4.61 -12.60
C MET A 78 -6.92 -6.09 -12.72
N MET A 79 -6.75 -6.80 -11.60
CA MET A 79 -6.50 -8.24 -11.62
C MET A 79 -7.69 -9.01 -12.21
N GLY A 80 -8.92 -8.54 -11.98
CA GLY A 80 -10.10 -9.09 -12.65
C GLY A 80 -10.06 -8.99 -14.18
N PHE A 81 -9.29 -8.06 -14.75
CA PHE A 81 -9.07 -7.98 -16.20
C PHE A 81 -7.99 -8.94 -16.71
N LEU A 82 -7.16 -9.49 -15.83
CA LEU A 82 -6.02 -10.35 -16.19
C LEU A 82 -6.34 -11.86 -16.17
N GLY A 83 -7.45 -12.26 -15.54
CA GLY A 83 -7.95 -13.64 -15.53
C GLY A 83 -7.65 -14.40 -14.25
#